data_AF-A0A0S8BZ10-F1
#
_entry.id   AF-A0A0S8BZ10-F1
#
_cell.length_a   1.000
_cell.length_b   1.000
_cell.length_c   1.000
_cell.angle_alpha   90.00
_cell.angle_beta   90.00
_cell.angle_gamma   90.00
#
_symmetry.space_group_name_H-M   'P 1'
#
loop_
_entity.id
_entity.type
_entity.pdbx_description
1 polymer ?
#
loop_
_entity_poly.entity_id
_entity_poly.type
_entity_poly.pdbx_seq_one_letter_code
_entity_poly.pdbx_strand_id
1 'polypeptide(L)'
;MKEQVRVGDAVVEERSARDSTIAELSPVGRSRRQWIAASAAAVAGSVVACGDAGGEGNECDQQCQPDDVPPLSLPDFEVTRCTDQIASPELPSDESRFAAWNRELRDQAPGREVALVDLDAVEHNLKVVGGQLGSRYALRLVAKSLPSVRLLEHMMVTACTNRVMAFSEGMVRDLLCRFGSDVDILLGRPATAEAAARTFATLDERFPGDSNPASQVRWLVDTSERMNAYRDLAEQRGATIRVAVEIDVGLRRGGARNKDELLAMLSIIDGSSRLELGGLMGYDGHVYLAPEGTEFAEVQARYADFVRAGSEAFPALFEGSPLYNSGGSRSYHRYTDDLETPVNEIAMGSAFFYPYHFAELPETRLRRATFLASPVLKRIDPAELPFAPGLLPEMAQTNPDFEVSFYVVGGGFPAEQVFPEGLVENAVSPGPEGVNNLLSNQAQWLGSRAVPLQVGDFVFYHPWEGDGVRWLSRLDVFRNGELVDQWSTFQPGIRLS
;
A
#
# COMPACT_ATOMS: atom_id res chain seq x y z
N MET A 1 30.91 -45.56 -27.76
CA MET A 1 31.96 -46.60 -27.63
C MET A 1 32.48 -46.51 -26.20
N LYS A 2 31.85 -47.21 -25.25
CA LYS A 2 32.26 -48.50 -24.62
C LYS A 2 33.59 -48.40 -23.85
N GLU A 3 33.53 -48.31 -22.51
CA GLU A 3 33.80 -49.38 -21.50
C GLU A 3 35.24 -49.22 -20.94
N GLN A 4 35.63 -49.48 -19.68
CA GLN A 4 35.04 -50.13 -18.50
C GLN A 4 35.92 -49.79 -17.26
N VAL A 5 35.27 -49.58 -16.11
CA VAL A 5 35.51 -50.09 -14.73
C VAL A 5 36.95 -50.43 -14.24
N ARG A 6 37.30 -49.90 -13.05
CA ARG A 6 37.86 -50.72 -11.95
C ARG A 6 37.54 -50.17 -10.55
N VAL A 7 36.97 -51.06 -9.74
CA VAL A 7 36.69 -50.96 -8.31
C VAL A 7 37.94 -51.39 -7.54
N GLY A 8 38.17 -50.80 -6.36
CA GLY A 8 39.16 -51.25 -5.39
C GLY A 8 38.63 -51.06 -3.97
N ASP A 9 38.26 -52.18 -3.35
CA ASP A 9 37.94 -52.31 -1.93
C ASP A 9 39.20 -52.20 -1.05
N ALA A 10 39.06 -51.61 0.14
CA ALA A 10 39.83 -52.01 1.31
C ALA A 10 39.06 -51.68 2.60
N VAL A 11 38.67 -52.76 3.27
CA VAL A 11 38.10 -52.88 4.62
C VAL A 11 39.21 -52.67 5.68
N VAL A 12 38.85 -52.22 6.89
CA VAL A 12 39.20 -52.85 8.20
C VAL A 12 38.75 -51.93 9.36
N GLU A 13 37.83 -52.49 10.17
CA GLU A 13 37.68 -52.53 11.65
C GLU A 13 38.19 -51.34 12.51
N GLU A 14 37.56 -50.92 13.62
CA GLU A 14 37.12 -51.72 14.77
C GLU A 14 36.31 -50.87 15.80
N ARG A 15 35.27 -51.47 16.41
CA ARG A 15 34.75 -51.41 17.82
C ARG A 15 34.85 -50.09 18.65
N SER A 16 33.97 -49.72 19.60
CA SER A 16 32.93 -50.37 20.39
C SER A 16 32.26 -49.29 21.29
N ALA A 17 31.00 -49.52 21.64
CA ALA A 17 30.15 -48.85 22.63
C ALA A 17 30.79 -48.27 23.91
N ARG A 18 30.23 -47.15 24.41
CA ARG A 18 29.70 -46.99 25.80
C ARG A 18 28.98 -45.64 26.03
N ASP A 19 28.05 -45.70 26.98
CA ASP A 19 27.00 -44.77 27.41
C ASP A 19 27.41 -43.44 28.08
N SER A 20 26.39 -42.56 28.18
CA SER A 20 26.16 -41.44 29.15
C SER A 20 26.98 -40.15 28.90
N THR A 21 26.45 -38.92 28.93
CA THR A 21 25.37 -38.32 29.75
C THR A 21 25.01 -36.92 29.18
N ILE A 22 23.73 -36.52 29.25
CA ILE A 22 23.15 -35.18 29.50
C ILE A 22 23.40 -33.99 28.52
N ALA A 23 22.27 -33.52 27.98
CA ALA A 23 21.81 -32.14 27.67
C ALA A 23 22.69 -31.17 26.85
N GLU A 24 22.14 -30.67 25.74
CA GLU A 24 21.87 -29.24 25.60
C GLU A 24 20.83 -28.97 24.48
N LEU A 25 19.88 -28.10 24.83
CA LEU A 25 18.82 -27.55 23.99
C LEU A 25 19.39 -26.41 23.13
N SER A 26 19.03 -26.35 21.85
CA SER A 26 18.98 -25.07 21.12
C SER A 26 17.56 -24.84 20.57
N PRO A 27 16.92 -23.70 20.87
CA PRO A 27 15.59 -23.38 20.37
C PRO A 27 15.67 -22.29 19.29
N VAL A 28 15.88 -22.67 18.03
CA VAL A 28 15.62 -21.78 16.88
C VAL A 28 14.88 -22.59 15.83
N GLY A 29 13.56 -22.41 15.76
CA GLY A 29 12.77 -23.09 14.73
C GLY A 29 11.25 -23.15 14.93
N ARG A 30 10.67 -22.50 15.95
CA ARG A 30 9.23 -22.63 16.24
C ARG A 30 8.35 -21.39 16.05
N SER A 31 8.86 -20.16 15.89
CA SER A 31 7.98 -18.97 15.82
C SER A 31 7.33 -18.72 14.44
N ARG A 32 8.08 -18.82 13.33
CA ARG A 32 7.60 -18.34 12.02
C ARG A 32 6.44 -19.12 11.39
N ARG A 33 6.46 -20.46 11.45
CA ARG A 33 5.36 -21.29 10.92
C ARG A 33 4.09 -21.12 11.74
N GLN A 34 4.22 -20.87 13.05
CA GLN A 34 3.08 -20.58 13.91
C GLN A 34 2.50 -19.20 13.62
N TRP A 35 3.29 -18.21 13.22
CA TRP A 35 2.79 -16.89 12.83
C TRP A 35 2.13 -16.86 11.45
N ILE A 36 2.72 -17.45 10.41
CA ILE A 36 2.04 -17.56 9.11
C ILE A 36 0.74 -18.38 9.26
N ALA A 37 0.75 -19.43 10.07
CA ALA A 37 -0.44 -20.20 10.41
C ALA A 37 -1.40 -19.45 11.34
N ALA A 38 -0.94 -18.57 12.23
CA ALA A 38 -1.79 -17.75 13.11
C ALA A 38 -2.37 -16.54 12.38
N SER A 39 -1.69 -15.97 11.38
CA SER A 39 -2.28 -15.01 10.45
C SER A 39 -3.28 -15.69 9.53
N ALA A 40 -3.00 -16.92 9.05
CA ALA A 40 -3.97 -17.71 8.31
C ALA A 40 -5.16 -18.19 9.20
N ALA A 41 -4.92 -18.51 10.48
CA ALA A 41 -5.94 -18.96 11.43
C ALA A 41 -6.70 -17.81 12.09
N ALA A 42 -6.13 -16.61 12.20
CA ALA A 42 -6.85 -15.38 12.55
C ALA A 42 -7.73 -14.91 11.40
N VAL A 43 -7.35 -15.21 10.14
CA VAL A 43 -8.20 -15.04 8.95
C VAL A 43 -9.29 -16.12 8.89
N ALA A 44 -9.02 -17.37 9.31
CA ALA A 44 -10.05 -18.43 9.34
C ALA A 44 -10.98 -18.38 10.58
N GLY A 45 -10.53 -17.80 11.70
CA GLY A 45 -11.26 -17.77 12.97
C GLY A 45 -12.44 -16.79 13.00
N SER A 46 -12.51 -15.85 12.05
CA SER A 46 -13.62 -14.90 11.89
C SER A 46 -14.86 -15.55 11.25
N VAL A 47 -14.72 -16.74 10.65
CA VAL A 47 -15.77 -17.41 9.86
C VAL A 47 -16.73 -18.22 10.74
N VAL A 48 -16.43 -18.47 12.02
CA VAL A 48 -17.22 -19.38 12.88
C VAL A 48 -18.13 -18.67 13.89
N ALA A 49 -18.13 -17.33 13.96
CA ALA A 49 -19.00 -16.58 14.88
C ALA A 49 -20.25 -15.96 14.20
N CYS A 50 -20.55 -16.33 12.95
CA CYS A 50 -21.81 -15.97 12.27
C CYS A 50 -22.57 -17.24 11.87
N GLY A 51 -22.92 -18.05 12.86
CA GLY A 51 -23.80 -19.20 12.69
C GLY A 51 -24.46 -19.49 14.03
N ASP A 52 -25.79 -19.45 14.05
CA ASP A 52 -26.67 -19.71 15.19
C ASP A 52 -26.75 -18.65 16.31
N ALA A 53 -27.52 -17.59 16.03
CA ALA A 53 -28.44 -17.03 17.02
C ALA A 53 -29.66 -16.41 16.34
N GLY A 54 -30.77 -17.16 16.30
CA GLY A 54 -32.09 -16.58 16.03
C GLY A 54 -32.53 -15.73 17.22
N GLY A 55 -32.76 -14.44 16.98
CA GLY A 55 -33.31 -13.52 17.97
C GLY A 55 -33.36 -12.10 17.42
N GLU A 56 -34.56 -11.56 17.28
CA GLU A 56 -34.84 -10.19 16.82
C GLU A 56 -34.14 -9.15 17.72
N GLY A 57 -33.23 -8.36 17.14
CA GLY A 57 -32.54 -7.28 17.82
C GLY A 57 -31.50 -6.63 16.92
N ASN A 58 -31.62 -5.32 16.75
CA ASN A 58 -30.85 -4.49 15.84
C ASN A 58 -29.39 -4.33 16.36
N GLU A 59 -28.47 -5.23 15.99
CA GLU A 59 -27.04 -5.21 16.39
C GLU A 59 -26.08 -5.32 15.19
N CYS A 60 -26.36 -4.68 14.05
CA CYS A 60 -25.51 -4.75 12.86
C CYS A 60 -24.79 -3.43 12.49
N ASP A 61 -24.60 -2.53 13.47
CA ASP A 61 -23.97 -1.21 13.26
C ASP A 61 -22.84 -0.91 14.27
N GLN A 62 -22.18 -1.94 14.81
CA GLN A 62 -20.93 -1.75 15.55
C GLN A 62 -19.78 -1.48 14.56
N GLN A 63 -19.53 -0.19 14.36
CA GLN A 63 -18.32 0.33 13.75
C GLN A 63 -17.09 -0.22 14.49
N CYS A 64 -16.31 -1.08 13.84
CA CYS A 64 -14.95 -1.40 14.28
C CYS A 64 -14.12 -0.12 14.25
N GLN A 65 -14.09 0.60 15.38
CA GLN A 65 -13.06 1.60 15.63
C GLN A 65 -11.71 0.86 15.63
N PRO A 66 -10.59 1.51 15.27
CA PRO A 66 -9.25 0.95 15.50
C PRO A 66 -9.02 0.49 16.96
N ASP A 67 -9.90 0.92 17.87
CA ASP A 67 -9.92 0.63 19.29
C ASP A 67 -10.34 -0.81 19.67
N ASP A 68 -10.95 -1.59 18.76
CA ASP A 68 -11.36 -2.98 19.05
C ASP A 68 -10.34 -4.05 18.62
N VAL A 69 -9.21 -3.64 18.03
CA VAL A 69 -8.16 -4.59 17.64
C VAL A 69 -7.01 -4.54 18.65
N PRO A 70 -6.75 -5.62 19.43
CA PRO A 70 -5.71 -5.61 20.46
C PRO A 70 -4.34 -5.29 19.84
N PRO A 71 -3.49 -4.49 20.52
CA PRO A 71 -2.15 -4.17 20.06
C PRO A 71 -1.41 -5.44 19.62
N LEU A 72 -0.75 -5.38 18.46
CA LEU A 72 -0.04 -6.50 17.89
C LEU A 72 1.46 -6.20 17.89
N SER A 73 2.24 -7.10 18.49
CA SER A 73 3.69 -7.07 18.33
C SER A 73 4.08 -7.58 16.95
N LEU A 74 4.85 -6.78 16.20
CA LEU A 74 5.43 -7.25 14.94
C LEU A 74 6.61 -8.19 15.24
N PRO A 75 6.92 -9.14 14.35
CA PRO A 75 8.16 -9.90 14.47
C PRO A 75 9.37 -8.96 14.44
N ASP A 76 10.43 -9.33 15.16
CA ASP A 76 11.74 -8.72 14.94
C ASP A 76 12.16 -9.02 13.50
N PHE A 77 12.06 -8.00 12.65
CA PHE A 77 12.58 -8.08 11.30
C PHE A 77 14.09 -7.89 11.38
N GLU A 78 14.85 -8.98 11.25
CA GLU A 78 16.29 -8.85 10.94
C GLU A 78 16.46 -7.91 9.74
N VAL A 79 17.64 -7.31 9.59
CA VAL A 79 17.93 -6.26 8.60
C VAL A 79 17.60 -6.68 7.15
N THR A 80 17.41 -7.97 6.87
CA THR A 80 17.15 -8.51 5.55
C THR A 80 15.66 -8.62 5.21
N ARG A 81 15.25 -7.91 4.15
CA ARG A 81 13.94 -8.08 3.49
C ARG A 81 13.76 -9.53 3.02
N CYS A 82 12.56 -10.11 3.20
CA CYS A 82 12.29 -11.53 2.91
C CYS A 82 11.38 -11.76 1.70
N THR A 83 11.30 -10.77 0.80
CA THR A 83 10.44 -10.81 -0.40
C THR A 83 10.79 -11.93 -1.39
N ASP A 84 12.03 -12.41 -1.37
CA ASP A 84 12.51 -13.56 -2.14
C ASP A 84 11.84 -14.87 -1.73
N GLN A 85 11.38 -14.95 -0.48
CA GLN A 85 10.74 -16.13 0.11
C GLN A 85 9.24 -16.17 -0.10
N ILE A 86 8.66 -15.13 -0.72
CA ILE A 86 7.23 -15.10 -1.04
C ILE A 86 6.94 -16.18 -2.09
N ALA A 87 6.04 -17.10 -1.72
CA ALA A 87 5.44 -18.00 -2.68
C ALA A 87 4.56 -17.16 -3.61
N SER A 88 4.83 -17.22 -4.91
CA SER A 88 4.07 -16.45 -5.88
C SER A 88 3.68 -17.38 -7.01
N PRO A 89 2.52 -18.04 -6.90
CA PRO A 89 2.01 -18.90 -7.96
C PRO A 89 1.67 -18.05 -9.19
N GLU A 90 1.57 -18.73 -10.34
CA GLU A 90 1.06 -18.09 -11.54
C GLU A 90 -0.42 -17.74 -11.34
N LEU A 91 -0.73 -16.45 -11.46
CA LEU A 91 -2.09 -15.95 -11.36
C LEU A 91 -2.87 -16.24 -12.64
N PRO A 92 -4.17 -16.60 -12.55
CA PRO A 92 -5.02 -16.70 -13.73
C PRO A 92 -5.10 -15.37 -14.48
N SER A 93 -5.59 -15.42 -15.73
CA SER A 93 -5.89 -14.20 -16.49
C SER A 93 -6.89 -13.32 -15.72
N ASP A 94 -6.84 -12.01 -15.96
CA ASP A 94 -7.78 -11.09 -15.30
C ASP A 94 -9.23 -11.43 -15.65
N GLU A 95 -9.52 -11.86 -16.88
CA GLU A 95 -10.84 -12.37 -17.27
C GLU A 95 -11.30 -13.53 -16.39
N SER A 96 -10.41 -14.51 -16.14
CA SER A 96 -10.72 -15.67 -15.27
C SER A 96 -10.95 -15.23 -13.83
N ARG A 97 -10.17 -14.25 -13.35
CA ARG A 97 -10.32 -13.66 -12.00
C ARG A 97 -11.65 -12.93 -11.87
N PHE A 98 -12.01 -12.07 -12.82
CA PHE A 98 -13.29 -11.36 -12.83
C PHE A 98 -14.48 -12.32 -12.84
N ALA A 99 -14.42 -13.39 -13.64
CA ALA A 99 -15.47 -14.40 -13.66
C ALA A 99 -15.62 -15.12 -12.31
N ALA A 100 -14.51 -15.39 -11.61
CA ALA A 100 -14.53 -15.96 -10.27
C ALA A 100 -15.10 -14.98 -9.24
N TRP A 101 -14.61 -13.75 -9.21
CA TRP A 101 -15.09 -12.71 -8.30
C TRP A 101 -16.57 -12.38 -8.53
N ASN A 102 -17.05 -12.37 -9.78
CA ASN A 102 -18.47 -12.14 -10.06
C ASN A 102 -19.36 -13.22 -9.42
N ARG A 103 -18.94 -14.50 -9.50
CA ARG A 103 -19.68 -15.60 -8.84
C ARG A 103 -19.66 -15.44 -7.32
N GLU A 104 -18.48 -15.16 -6.77
CA GLU A 104 -18.27 -14.99 -5.33
C GLU A 104 -19.09 -13.82 -4.78
N LEU A 105 -19.04 -12.66 -5.43
CA LEU A 105 -19.78 -11.46 -5.02
C LEU A 105 -21.29 -11.66 -5.12
N ARG A 106 -21.76 -12.45 -6.10
CA ARG A 106 -23.18 -12.80 -6.20
C ARG A 106 -23.67 -13.66 -5.06
N ASP A 107 -22.81 -14.51 -4.51
CA ASP A 107 -23.16 -15.40 -3.41
C ASP A 107 -23.04 -14.69 -2.06
N GLN A 108 -21.90 -14.04 -1.80
CA GLN A 108 -21.53 -13.50 -0.49
C GLN A 108 -21.86 -12.00 -0.31
N ALA A 109 -22.03 -11.25 -1.40
CA ALA A 109 -22.23 -9.80 -1.37
C ALA A 109 -23.25 -9.28 -2.39
N PRO A 110 -24.41 -9.95 -2.58
CA PRO A 110 -25.34 -9.62 -3.65
C PRO A 110 -25.83 -8.16 -3.56
N GLY A 111 -25.70 -7.42 -4.66
CA GLY A 111 -26.22 -6.05 -4.77
C GLY A 111 -25.42 -4.97 -4.02
N ARG A 112 -24.24 -5.31 -3.48
CA ARG A 112 -23.38 -4.37 -2.73
C ARG A 112 -22.30 -3.78 -3.63
N GLU A 113 -22.01 -2.48 -3.53
CA GLU A 113 -20.83 -1.89 -4.17
C GLU A 113 -19.55 -2.34 -3.45
N VAL A 114 -18.53 -2.68 -4.24
CA VAL A 114 -17.32 -3.33 -3.73
C VAL A 114 -16.07 -2.61 -4.19
N ALA A 115 -15.15 -2.40 -3.26
CA ALA A 115 -13.76 -2.12 -3.53
C ALA A 115 -12.97 -3.34 -3.12
N LEU A 116 -12.28 -3.99 -4.06
CA LEU A 116 -11.63 -5.27 -3.81
C LEU A 116 -10.11 -5.16 -3.86
N VAL A 117 -9.44 -5.99 -3.06
CA VAL A 117 -8.00 -6.23 -3.10
C VAL A 117 -7.72 -7.73 -3.21
N ASP A 118 -6.94 -8.13 -4.20
CA ASP A 118 -6.46 -9.51 -4.36
C ASP A 118 -5.08 -9.67 -3.73
N LEU A 119 -5.02 -10.41 -2.61
CA LEU A 119 -3.78 -10.63 -1.88
C LEU A 119 -2.76 -11.43 -2.67
N ASP A 120 -3.17 -12.34 -3.53
CA ASP A 120 -2.24 -13.14 -4.33
C ASP A 120 -1.48 -12.24 -5.32
N ALA A 121 -2.16 -11.24 -5.88
CA ALA A 121 -1.55 -10.22 -6.72
C ALA A 121 -0.68 -9.23 -5.93
N VAL A 122 -1.09 -8.81 -4.73
CA VAL A 122 -0.26 -7.96 -3.84
C VAL A 122 1.05 -8.68 -3.48
N GLU A 123 0.98 -9.95 -3.08
CA GLU A 123 2.14 -10.77 -2.73
C GLU A 123 3.07 -10.99 -3.92
N HIS A 124 2.51 -11.24 -5.11
CA HIS A 124 3.28 -11.26 -6.36
C HIS A 124 4.05 -9.95 -6.59
N ASN A 125 3.37 -8.81 -6.43
CA ASN A 125 3.98 -7.50 -6.63
C ASN A 125 5.09 -7.21 -5.61
N LEU A 126 4.88 -7.60 -4.34
CA LEU A 126 5.90 -7.52 -3.30
C LEU A 126 7.16 -8.32 -3.66
N LYS A 127 6.99 -9.52 -4.21
CA LYS A 127 8.11 -10.35 -4.69
C LYS A 127 8.86 -9.68 -5.83
N VAL A 128 8.16 -9.14 -6.83
CA VAL A 128 8.77 -8.48 -8.00
C VAL A 128 9.56 -7.24 -7.56
N VAL A 129 8.94 -6.35 -6.77
CA VAL A 129 9.60 -5.17 -6.20
C VAL A 129 10.79 -5.58 -5.35
N GLY A 130 10.62 -6.62 -4.54
CA GLY A 130 11.68 -7.18 -3.74
C GLY A 130 12.85 -7.75 -4.53
N GLY A 131 12.63 -8.36 -5.69
CA GLY A 131 13.71 -8.75 -6.59
C GLY A 131 14.46 -7.55 -7.15
N GLN A 132 13.72 -6.49 -7.51
CA GLN A 132 14.27 -5.27 -8.10
C GLN A 132 15.15 -4.48 -7.12
N LEU A 133 14.72 -4.33 -5.87
CA LEU A 133 15.41 -3.51 -4.88
C LEU A 133 16.68 -4.18 -4.31
N GLY A 134 16.86 -5.49 -4.51
CA GLY A 134 18.04 -6.23 -4.00
C GLY A 134 18.26 -6.09 -2.49
N SER A 135 19.42 -6.48 -1.98
CA SER A 135 19.70 -6.31 -0.54
C SER A 135 20.04 -4.86 -0.16
N ARG A 136 20.25 -3.98 -1.14
CA ARG A 136 20.76 -2.63 -0.90
C ARG A 136 19.75 -1.67 -0.30
N TYR A 137 18.50 -1.70 -0.75
CA TYR A 137 17.50 -0.71 -0.32
C TYR A 137 16.50 -1.32 0.65
N ALA A 138 16.29 -0.65 1.78
CA ALA A 138 15.15 -0.93 2.65
C ALA A 138 13.84 -0.54 1.95
N LEU A 139 12.77 -1.29 2.19
CA LEU A 139 11.43 -1.01 1.66
C LEU A 139 10.57 -0.31 2.72
N ARG A 140 10.06 0.86 2.39
CA ARG A 140 9.04 1.58 3.17
C ARG A 140 7.69 1.57 2.46
N LEU A 141 6.65 1.11 3.14
CA LEU A 141 5.30 1.01 2.61
C LEU A 141 4.55 2.34 2.74
N VAL A 142 3.97 2.85 1.65
CA VAL A 142 3.31 4.16 1.62
C VAL A 142 1.81 4.03 1.92
N ALA A 143 1.40 4.48 3.11
CA ALA A 143 0.05 4.30 3.64
C ALA A 143 -1.05 5.08 2.92
N LYS A 144 -0.74 6.17 2.20
CA LYS A 144 -1.78 6.90 1.43
C LYS A 144 -2.35 6.08 0.27
N SER A 145 -1.55 5.16 -0.28
CA SER A 145 -1.92 4.28 -1.39
C SER A 145 -2.29 2.87 -0.91
N LEU A 146 -1.93 2.52 0.33
CA LEU A 146 -2.21 1.23 0.97
C LEU A 146 -3.12 1.50 2.17
N PRO A 147 -4.39 1.87 1.93
CA PRO A 147 -5.11 2.69 2.88
C PRO A 147 -5.78 1.87 3.98
N SER A 148 -5.15 0.81 4.51
CA SER A 148 -5.70 0.00 5.60
C SER A 148 -4.59 -0.48 6.54
N VAL A 149 -4.84 -0.40 7.84
CA VAL A 149 -3.92 -0.90 8.88
C VAL A 149 -3.72 -2.42 8.75
N ARG A 150 -4.78 -3.18 8.46
CA ARG A 150 -4.70 -4.65 8.27
C ARG A 150 -3.94 -5.03 7.00
N LEU A 151 -4.11 -4.26 5.92
CA LEU A 151 -3.30 -4.44 4.72
C LEU A 151 -1.83 -4.15 4.98
N LEU A 152 -1.52 -3.06 5.67
CA LEU A 152 -0.14 -2.74 6.04
C LEU A 152 0.47 -3.79 6.96
N GLU A 153 -0.27 -4.29 7.96
CA GLU A 153 0.13 -5.41 8.81
C GLU A 153 0.51 -6.63 7.97
N HIS A 154 -0.39 -7.05 7.07
CA HIS A 154 -0.15 -8.16 6.17
C HIS A 154 1.13 -7.95 5.34
N MET A 155 1.27 -6.79 4.68
CA MET A 155 2.42 -6.49 3.82
C MET A 155 3.74 -6.35 4.59
N MET A 156 3.71 -5.78 5.79
CA MET A 156 4.87 -5.66 6.67
C MET A 156 5.41 -7.04 7.07
N VAL A 157 4.51 -7.94 7.49
CA VAL A 157 4.86 -9.32 7.84
C VAL A 157 5.37 -10.09 6.60
N THR A 158 4.68 -9.96 5.47
CA THR A 158 5.05 -10.66 4.22
C THR A 158 6.39 -10.19 3.66
N ALA A 159 6.70 -8.90 3.73
CA ALA A 159 7.93 -8.34 3.19
C ALA A 159 9.09 -8.30 4.20
N CYS A 160 8.83 -8.61 5.47
CA CYS A 160 9.76 -8.40 6.59
C CYS A 160 10.24 -6.95 6.68
N THR A 161 9.30 -6.01 6.81
CA THR A 161 9.60 -4.60 7.07
C THR A 161 8.63 -4.05 8.10
N ASN A 162 9.09 -3.13 8.94
CA ASN A 162 8.25 -2.34 9.84
C ASN A 162 8.14 -0.87 9.42
N ARG A 163 8.66 -0.53 8.23
CA ARG A 163 8.78 0.86 7.78
C ARG A 163 7.52 1.29 7.04
N VAL A 164 6.86 2.31 7.55
CA VAL A 164 5.66 2.90 6.94
C VAL A 164 5.87 4.39 6.69
N MET A 165 5.40 4.88 5.55
CA MET A 165 5.30 6.30 5.26
C MET A 165 3.85 6.76 5.47
N ALA A 166 3.63 7.64 6.46
CA ALA A 166 2.32 8.17 6.82
C ALA A 166 2.10 9.58 6.25
N PHE A 167 0.84 9.96 6.02
CA PHE A 167 0.47 11.23 5.39
C PHE A 167 -0.51 12.07 6.20
N SER A 168 -0.83 11.68 7.44
CA SER A 168 -1.71 12.45 8.32
C SER A 168 -1.49 12.09 9.78
N GLU A 169 -1.86 12.99 10.69
CA GLU A 169 -1.87 12.70 12.14
C GLU A 169 -2.77 11.50 12.48
N GLY A 170 -3.91 11.33 11.78
CA GLY A 170 -4.79 10.18 11.95
C GLY A 170 -4.08 8.87 11.65
N MET A 171 -3.44 8.76 10.47
CA MET A 171 -2.65 7.58 10.10
C MET A 171 -1.53 7.30 11.09
N VAL A 172 -0.80 8.32 11.54
CA VAL A 172 0.28 8.15 12.53
C VAL A 172 -0.27 7.54 13.82
N ARG A 173 -1.39 8.08 14.33
CA ARG A 173 -2.03 7.55 15.53
C ARG A 173 -2.51 6.11 15.33
N ASP A 174 -3.21 5.82 14.24
CA ASP A 174 -3.73 4.47 13.97
C ASP A 174 -2.60 3.43 13.91
N LEU A 175 -1.48 3.77 13.27
CA LEU A 175 -0.30 2.90 13.18
C LEU A 175 0.36 2.68 14.55
N LEU A 176 0.58 3.74 15.33
CA LEU A 176 1.18 3.62 16.67
C LEU A 176 0.26 2.91 17.65
N CYS A 177 -1.06 3.11 17.55
CA CYS A 177 -2.03 2.40 18.37
C CYS A 177 -2.06 0.91 18.06
N ARG A 178 -1.87 0.54 16.78
CA ARG A 178 -1.83 -0.86 16.34
C ARG A 178 -0.53 -1.56 16.70
N PHE A 179 0.61 -0.93 16.41
CA PHE A 179 1.92 -1.59 16.39
C PHE A 179 2.89 -1.12 17.49
N GLY A 180 2.51 -0.09 18.28
CA GLY A 180 3.33 0.42 19.36
C GLY A 180 4.75 0.80 18.91
N SER A 181 5.74 0.32 19.64
CA SER A 181 7.16 0.61 19.38
C SER A 181 7.77 -0.19 18.23
N ASP A 182 7.02 -1.11 17.61
CA ASP A 182 7.57 -2.01 16.59
C ASP A 182 7.52 -1.41 15.18
N VAL A 183 6.74 -0.36 14.96
CA VAL A 183 6.62 0.33 13.66
C VAL A 183 7.65 1.45 13.55
N ASP A 184 8.23 1.66 12.38
CA ASP A 184 9.06 2.81 12.04
C ASP A 184 8.27 3.73 11.09
N ILE A 185 7.97 4.96 11.52
CA ILE A 185 7.15 5.90 10.75
C ILE A 185 7.99 7.07 10.23
N LEU A 186 7.88 7.33 8.93
CA LEU A 186 8.35 8.56 8.28
C LEU A 186 7.13 9.32 7.73
N LEU A 187 7.05 10.62 7.95
CA LEU A 187 6.01 11.42 7.31
C LEU A 187 6.36 11.68 5.84
N GLY A 188 5.42 11.42 4.93
CA GLY A 188 5.59 11.63 3.48
C GLY A 188 5.26 13.04 3.00
N ARG A 189 4.84 13.92 3.92
CA ARG A 189 4.64 15.36 3.72
C ARG A 189 4.93 16.11 5.02
N PRO A 190 5.35 17.38 4.97
CA PRO A 190 5.56 18.16 6.17
C PRO A 190 4.29 18.25 7.03
N ALA A 191 4.44 18.07 8.33
CA ALA A 191 3.37 18.24 9.30
C ALA A 191 3.65 19.46 10.18
N THR A 192 2.63 20.22 10.55
CA THR A 192 2.81 21.36 11.45
C THR A 192 3.11 20.90 12.87
N ALA A 193 3.76 21.76 13.68
CA ALA A 193 4.04 21.45 15.08
C ALA A 193 2.74 21.21 15.88
N GLU A 194 1.64 21.87 15.52
CA GLU A 194 0.32 21.66 16.16
C GLU A 194 -0.24 20.27 15.87
N ALA A 195 -0.05 19.74 14.65
CA ALA A 195 -0.45 18.37 14.32
C ALA A 195 0.38 17.33 15.09
N ALA A 196 1.69 17.58 15.24
CA ALA A 196 2.55 16.77 16.10
C ALA A 196 2.11 16.85 17.57
N ALA A 197 1.82 18.05 18.09
CA ALA A 197 1.35 18.26 19.46
C ALA A 197 0.06 17.49 19.76
N ARG A 198 -0.95 17.54 18.87
CA ARG A 198 -2.20 16.77 19.02
C ARG A 198 -1.95 15.25 19.01
N THR A 199 -1.02 14.80 18.16
CA THR A 199 -0.61 13.39 18.11
C THR A 199 0.00 12.98 19.44
N PHE A 200 0.97 13.75 19.94
CA PHE A 200 1.62 13.46 21.22
C PHE A 200 0.64 13.47 22.40
N ALA A 201 -0.28 14.44 22.46
CA ALA A 201 -1.30 14.47 23.50
C ALA A 201 -2.14 13.17 23.51
N THR A 202 -2.56 12.70 22.34
CA THR A 202 -3.30 11.43 22.22
C THR A 202 -2.45 10.23 22.68
N LEU A 203 -1.15 10.22 22.33
CA LEU A 203 -0.24 9.13 22.72
C LEU A 203 0.06 9.14 24.22
N ASP A 204 0.25 10.31 24.82
CA ASP A 204 0.51 10.46 26.25
C ASP A 204 -0.69 9.97 27.08
N GLU A 205 -1.92 10.22 26.61
CA GLU A 205 -3.16 9.72 27.21
C GLU A 205 -3.29 8.19 27.09
N ARG A 206 -2.92 7.63 25.93
CA ARG A 206 -3.13 6.20 25.62
C ARG A 206 -2.00 5.29 26.11
N PHE A 207 -0.77 5.78 26.16
CA PHE A 207 0.44 5.03 26.48
C PHE A 207 1.23 5.76 27.58
N PRO A 208 0.85 5.59 28.85
CA PRO A 208 1.54 6.25 29.94
C PRO A 208 2.96 5.68 30.15
N GLY A 209 3.92 6.58 30.43
CA GLY A 209 5.30 6.23 30.76
C GLY A 209 6.12 5.72 29.57
N ASP A 210 7.04 4.79 29.84
CA ASP A 210 8.04 4.30 28.86
C ASP A 210 7.43 3.47 27.72
N SER A 211 6.14 3.15 27.78
CA SER A 211 5.41 2.44 26.73
C SER A 211 5.02 3.35 25.55
N ASN A 212 5.25 4.66 25.65
CA ASN A 212 4.87 5.63 24.64
C ASN A 212 5.71 5.50 23.36
N PRO A 213 5.11 5.19 22.20
CA PRO A 213 5.85 4.92 20.98
C PRO A 213 6.18 6.19 20.17
N ALA A 214 6.08 7.39 20.77
CA ALA A 214 6.33 8.67 20.07
C ALA A 214 7.69 8.76 19.37
N SER A 215 8.72 8.07 19.87
CA SER A 215 10.06 8.02 19.29
C SER A 215 10.12 7.29 17.94
N GLN A 216 9.10 6.52 17.59
CA GLN A 216 9.01 5.81 16.31
C GLN A 216 8.69 6.73 15.12
N VAL A 217 8.36 8.00 15.37
CA VAL A 217 7.95 8.94 14.31
C VAL A 217 9.09 9.87 13.94
N ARG A 218 9.44 9.88 12.65
CA ARG A 218 10.25 10.93 12.00
C ARG A 218 9.33 11.96 11.37
N TRP A 219 9.21 13.11 12.01
CA TRP A 219 8.42 14.22 11.51
C TRP A 219 9.14 14.90 10.35
N LEU A 220 8.51 14.96 9.18
CA LEU A 220 9.10 15.62 8.02
C LEU A 220 9.00 17.14 8.18
N VAL A 221 10.13 17.82 8.00
CA VAL A 221 10.28 19.27 8.12
C VAL A 221 10.99 19.81 6.88
N ASP A 222 10.45 20.87 6.30
CA ASP A 222 10.86 21.42 5.01
C ASP A 222 11.48 22.82 5.08
N THR A 223 11.33 23.54 6.20
CA THR A 223 11.86 24.90 6.37
C THR A 223 12.44 25.15 7.76
N SER A 224 13.32 26.15 7.87
CA SER A 224 13.90 26.60 9.14
C SER A 224 12.84 27.12 10.12
N GLU A 225 11.80 27.81 9.64
CA GLU A 225 10.69 28.29 10.48
C GLU A 225 9.96 27.12 11.12
N ARG A 226 9.67 26.08 10.33
CA ARG A 226 9.03 24.87 10.86
C ARG A 226 9.98 24.11 11.79
N MET A 227 11.27 24.05 11.49
CA MET A 227 12.26 23.44 12.37
C MET A 227 12.31 24.13 13.74
N ASN A 228 12.27 25.47 13.77
CA ASN A 228 12.14 26.22 15.02
C ASN A 228 10.85 25.90 15.77
N ALA A 229 9.71 25.78 15.08
CA ALA A 229 8.44 25.39 15.71
C ALA A 229 8.51 23.97 16.33
N TYR A 230 9.22 23.03 15.71
CA TYR A 230 9.47 21.70 16.28
C TYR A 230 10.42 21.75 17.48
N ARG A 231 11.46 22.58 17.43
CA ARG A 231 12.33 22.82 18.60
C ARG A 231 11.52 23.33 19.79
N ASP A 232 10.71 24.36 19.57
CA ASP A 232 9.90 24.97 20.62
C ASP A 232 8.89 23.96 21.20
N LEU A 233 8.29 23.11 20.35
CA LEU A 233 7.44 22.00 20.79
C LEU A 233 8.20 20.97 21.64
N ALA A 234 9.42 20.58 21.22
CA ALA A 234 10.26 19.63 21.94
C ALA A 234 10.66 20.19 23.33
N GLU A 235 10.98 21.47 23.41
CA GLU A 235 11.27 22.20 24.65
C GLU A 235 10.06 22.26 25.58
N GLN A 236 8.89 22.66 25.06
CA GLN A 236 7.64 22.71 25.84
C GLN A 236 7.26 21.33 26.41
N ARG A 237 7.46 20.26 25.64
CA ARG A 237 7.20 18.90 26.10
C ARG A 237 8.27 18.35 27.04
N GLY A 238 9.48 18.89 27.00
CA GLY A 238 10.62 18.30 27.70
C GLY A 238 11.01 16.92 27.17
N ALA A 239 10.75 16.62 25.89
CA ALA A 239 11.01 15.33 25.25
C ALA A 239 11.74 15.52 23.92
N THR A 240 12.57 14.55 23.53
CA THR A 240 13.26 14.58 22.23
C THR A 240 12.28 14.29 21.10
N ILE A 241 12.33 15.09 20.03
CA ILE A 241 11.56 14.87 18.81
C ILE A 241 12.52 14.56 17.66
N ARG A 242 12.29 13.43 17.00
CA ARG A 242 13.04 13.03 15.82
C ARG A 242 12.43 13.66 14.56
N VAL A 243 13.26 14.32 13.76
CA VAL A 243 12.85 15.04 12.55
C VAL A 243 13.62 14.55 11.32
N ALA A 244 12.94 14.39 10.19
CA ALA A 244 13.58 14.20 8.89
C ALA A 244 13.51 15.50 8.09
N VAL A 245 14.58 15.84 7.37
CA VAL A 245 14.62 17.06 6.54
C VAL A 245 14.22 16.71 5.10
N GLU A 246 13.21 17.40 4.57
CA GLU A 246 12.87 17.32 3.15
C GLU A 246 13.92 18.09 2.33
N ILE A 247 14.44 17.47 1.28
CA ILE A 247 15.39 18.08 0.34
C ILE A 247 14.79 18.10 -1.07
N ASP A 248 14.91 19.24 -1.75
CA ASP A 248 14.40 19.40 -3.11
C ASP A 248 15.41 18.84 -4.12
N VAL A 249 15.20 17.57 -4.50
CA VAL A 249 16.02 16.88 -5.49
C VAL A 249 15.60 17.17 -6.93
N GLY A 250 14.70 18.12 -7.16
CA GLY A 250 14.25 18.55 -8.50
C GLY A 250 12.74 18.65 -8.67
N LEU A 251 11.97 18.05 -7.75
CA LEU A 251 10.51 18.01 -7.82
C LEU A 251 9.87 19.40 -7.62
N ARG A 252 10.57 20.33 -6.95
CA ARG A 252 10.09 21.70 -6.67
C ARG A 252 8.76 21.76 -5.89
N ARG A 253 8.50 20.75 -5.06
CA ARG A 253 7.28 20.66 -4.25
C ARG A 253 7.47 21.14 -2.80
N GLY A 254 8.68 21.03 -2.26
CA GLY A 254 9.02 21.37 -0.88
C GLY A 254 10.49 21.04 -0.57
N GLY A 255 10.92 21.36 0.65
CA GLY A 255 12.26 21.06 1.17
C GLY A 255 13.33 22.11 0.87
N ALA A 256 14.52 21.88 1.43
CA ALA A 256 15.71 22.70 1.17
C ALA A 256 16.03 22.71 -0.33
N ARG A 257 16.10 23.91 -0.93
CA ARG A 257 16.39 24.07 -2.37
C ARG A 257 17.88 24.07 -2.69
N ASN A 258 18.72 24.29 -1.69
CA ASN A 258 20.16 24.38 -1.82
C ASN A 258 20.84 24.03 -0.49
N LYS A 259 22.18 23.90 -0.54
CA LYS A 259 23.01 23.51 0.60
C LYS A 259 22.87 24.49 1.77
N ASP A 260 22.80 25.79 1.51
CA ASP A 260 22.71 26.80 2.59
C ASP A 260 21.42 26.66 3.38
N GLU A 261 20.29 26.41 2.71
CA GLU A 261 18.99 26.14 3.37
C GLU A 261 19.03 24.85 4.20
N LEU A 262 19.65 23.77 3.69
CA LEU A 262 19.85 22.54 4.46
C LEU A 262 20.70 22.81 5.70
N LEU A 263 21.86 23.47 5.53
CA LEU A 263 22.79 23.75 6.61
C LEU A 263 22.17 24.65 7.70
N ALA A 264 21.30 25.59 7.31
CA ALA A 264 20.55 26.40 8.26
C ALA A 264 19.61 25.56 9.13
N MET A 265 18.91 24.58 8.54
CA MET A 265 18.06 23.65 9.29
C MET A 265 18.86 22.70 10.18
N LEU A 266 19.98 22.16 9.68
CA LEU A 266 20.85 21.28 10.45
C LEU A 266 21.47 22.01 11.66
N SER A 267 21.82 23.29 11.51
CA SER A 267 22.30 24.14 12.61
C SER A 267 21.28 24.26 13.76
N ILE A 268 19.98 24.31 13.45
CA ILE A 268 18.92 24.34 14.47
C ILE A 268 18.86 23.00 15.23
N ILE A 269 19.05 21.88 14.52
CA ILE A 269 19.06 20.55 15.14
C ILE A 269 20.30 20.40 16.02
N ASP A 270 21.49 20.72 15.51
CA ASP A 270 22.77 20.65 16.23
C ASP A 270 22.77 21.51 17.51
N GLY A 271 22.16 22.70 17.44
CA GLY A 271 22.01 23.61 18.58
C GLY A 271 20.94 23.19 19.60
N SER A 272 20.17 22.13 19.35
CA SER A 272 19.09 21.67 20.22
C SER A 272 19.47 20.40 20.99
N SER A 273 19.20 20.39 22.30
CA SER A 273 19.31 19.17 23.13
C SER A 273 18.10 18.24 22.99
N ARG A 274 17.08 18.61 22.21
CA ARG A 274 15.79 17.91 22.12
C ARG A 274 15.31 17.68 20.69
N LEU A 275 16.12 18.01 19.69
CA LEU A 275 15.89 17.56 18.32
C LEU A 275 16.92 16.50 17.96
N GLU A 276 16.46 15.48 17.25
CA GLU A 276 17.31 14.40 16.73
C GLU A 276 17.14 14.34 15.21
N LEU A 277 18.25 14.35 14.47
CA LEU A 277 18.20 14.14 13.02
C LEU A 277 17.83 12.68 12.75
N GLY A 278 16.63 12.48 12.20
CA GLY A 278 16.12 11.19 11.77
C GLY A 278 16.51 10.80 10.35
N GLY A 279 17.06 11.72 9.55
CA GLY A 279 17.52 11.48 8.17
C GLY A 279 17.08 12.55 7.17
N LEU A 280 17.26 12.25 5.89
CA LEU A 280 16.84 13.08 4.75
C LEU A 280 15.79 12.35 3.90
N MET A 281 14.85 13.10 3.34
CA MET A 281 13.87 12.60 2.38
C MET A 281 13.89 13.47 1.12
N GLY A 282 14.19 12.84 -0.02
CA GLY A 282 14.18 13.49 -1.33
C GLY A 282 13.29 12.71 -2.30
N TYR A 283 12.09 13.22 -2.58
CA TYR A 283 11.12 12.54 -3.44
C TYR A 283 11.35 12.84 -4.92
N ASP A 284 11.52 11.80 -5.73
CA ASP A 284 11.87 11.85 -7.16
C ASP A 284 10.66 11.62 -8.09
N GLY A 285 9.46 11.93 -7.60
CA GLY A 285 8.21 11.61 -8.29
C GLY A 285 8.02 12.30 -9.65
N HIS A 286 8.82 13.29 -10.03
CA HIS A 286 8.77 13.93 -11.35
C HIS A 286 9.57 13.19 -12.42
N VAL A 287 10.46 12.26 -12.04
CA VAL A 287 11.39 11.60 -12.99
C VAL A 287 10.64 10.91 -14.14
N TYR A 288 9.48 10.33 -13.89
CA TYR A 288 8.68 9.67 -14.93
C TYR A 288 8.00 10.65 -15.90
N LEU A 289 7.82 11.91 -15.50
CA LEU A 289 7.25 12.99 -16.33
C LEU A 289 8.33 13.73 -17.13
N ALA A 290 9.59 13.58 -16.72
CA ALA A 290 10.69 14.19 -17.43
C ALA A 290 10.83 13.56 -18.83
N PRO A 291 11.20 14.34 -19.85
CA PRO A 291 11.63 13.79 -21.12
C PRO A 291 12.74 12.75 -20.92
N GLU A 292 12.89 11.81 -21.85
CA GLU A 292 14.02 10.88 -21.82
C GLU A 292 15.33 11.66 -21.70
N GLY A 293 16.17 11.27 -20.75
CA GLY A 293 17.40 12.01 -20.47
C GLY A 293 17.99 11.73 -19.09
N THR A 294 18.70 12.74 -18.59
CA THR A 294 19.59 12.67 -17.43
C THR A 294 18.89 12.94 -16.09
N GLU A 295 17.59 13.24 -16.07
CA GLU A 295 16.93 13.76 -14.86
C GLU A 295 17.10 12.84 -13.65
N PHE A 296 16.99 11.51 -13.81
CA PHE A 296 17.22 10.60 -12.69
C PHE A 296 18.66 10.68 -12.15
N ALA A 297 19.66 10.78 -13.02
CA ALA A 297 21.05 10.95 -12.62
C ALA A 297 21.29 12.30 -11.93
N GLU A 298 20.62 13.37 -12.40
CA GLU A 298 20.67 14.69 -11.78
C GLU A 298 20.01 14.70 -10.39
N VAL A 299 18.90 14.00 -10.22
CA VAL A 299 18.28 13.75 -8.90
C VAL A 299 19.29 13.11 -7.96
N GLN A 300 19.98 12.03 -8.39
CA GLN A 300 20.98 11.36 -7.55
C GLN A 300 22.16 12.29 -7.21
N ALA A 301 22.63 13.07 -8.18
CA ALA A 301 23.72 14.03 -7.97
C ALA A 301 23.33 15.12 -6.96
N ARG A 302 22.12 15.70 -7.08
CA ARG A 302 21.60 16.69 -6.13
C ARG A 302 21.49 16.09 -4.73
N TYR A 303 20.97 14.86 -4.61
CA TYR A 303 20.87 14.15 -3.34
C TYR A 303 22.26 13.97 -2.69
N ALA A 304 23.24 13.44 -3.44
CA ALA A 304 24.60 13.25 -2.96
C ALA A 304 25.25 14.57 -2.49
N ASP A 305 24.96 15.66 -3.19
CA ASP A 305 25.43 16.99 -2.82
C ASP A 305 24.86 17.50 -1.49
N PHE A 306 23.60 17.22 -1.18
CA PHE A 306 22.99 17.52 0.12
C PHE A 306 23.62 16.68 1.24
N VAL A 307 23.74 15.36 1.04
CA VAL A 307 24.33 14.44 2.03
C VAL A 307 25.77 14.86 2.34
N ARG A 308 26.57 15.13 1.31
CA ARG A 308 27.95 15.59 1.46
C ARG A 308 28.02 16.89 2.26
N ALA A 309 27.26 17.91 1.86
CA ALA A 309 27.26 19.19 2.56
C ALA A 309 26.87 19.07 4.04
N GLY A 310 25.83 18.29 4.35
CA GLY A 310 25.39 18.05 5.73
C GLY A 310 26.45 17.32 6.55
N SER A 311 26.99 16.22 6.01
CA SER A 311 27.99 15.38 6.70
C SER A 311 29.33 16.09 6.94
N GLU A 312 29.75 16.98 6.03
CA GLU A 312 30.98 17.77 6.18
C GLU A 312 30.83 18.86 7.25
N ALA A 313 29.66 19.51 7.32
CA ALA A 313 29.41 20.60 8.26
C ALA A 313 29.02 20.12 9.67
N PHE A 314 28.27 19.02 9.77
CA PHE A 314 27.72 18.51 11.01
C PHE A 314 27.94 16.99 11.16
N PRO A 315 29.20 16.50 11.19
CA PRO A 315 29.50 15.07 11.13
C PRO A 315 28.78 14.24 12.21
N ALA A 316 28.65 14.78 13.42
CA ALA A 316 27.97 14.12 14.54
C ALA A 316 26.49 13.80 14.26
N LEU A 317 25.79 14.65 13.48
CA LEU A 317 24.39 14.40 13.10
C LEU A 317 24.24 13.24 12.10
N PHE A 318 25.32 12.88 11.41
CA PHE A 318 25.32 11.86 10.35
C PHE A 318 25.98 10.53 10.79
N GLU A 319 26.33 10.40 12.08
CA GLU A 319 26.78 9.14 12.65
C GLU A 319 25.61 8.11 12.71
N GLY A 320 25.92 6.81 12.72
CA GLY A 320 24.91 5.77 12.92
C GLY A 320 24.06 5.37 11.71
N SER A 321 24.53 5.66 10.48
CA SER A 321 23.85 5.34 9.21
C SER A 321 22.47 6.00 9.07
N PRO A 322 22.41 7.31 8.79
CA PRO A 322 21.18 8.07 8.66
C PRO A 322 20.24 7.49 7.60
N LEU A 323 18.95 7.68 7.81
CA LEU A 323 17.94 7.37 6.81
C LEU A 323 18.09 8.31 5.61
N TYR A 324 18.24 7.74 4.43
CA TYR A 324 18.22 8.46 3.16
C TYR A 324 17.09 7.90 2.30
N ASN A 325 15.90 8.43 2.52
CA ASN A 325 14.68 8.01 1.85
C ASN A 325 14.53 8.69 0.49
N SER A 326 14.11 7.92 -0.52
CA SER A 326 13.74 8.42 -1.84
C SER A 326 12.74 7.47 -2.53
N GLY A 327 12.54 7.67 -3.84
CA GLY A 327 11.79 6.80 -4.69
C GLY A 327 10.26 6.94 -4.60
N GLY A 328 9.61 6.23 -5.51
CA GLY A 328 8.17 6.13 -5.63
C GLY A 328 7.78 4.97 -6.52
N SER A 329 6.49 4.67 -6.57
CA SER A 329 5.94 3.58 -7.38
C SER A 329 6.29 3.68 -8.87
N ARG A 330 6.61 4.88 -9.40
CA ARG A 330 7.04 5.09 -10.81
C ARG A 330 8.55 5.21 -11.02
N SER A 331 9.36 5.25 -9.97
CA SER A 331 10.83 5.39 -10.06
C SER A 331 11.60 4.22 -9.45
N TYR A 332 10.96 3.35 -8.65
CA TYR A 332 11.64 2.28 -7.91
C TYR A 332 12.50 1.36 -8.78
N HIS A 333 12.08 1.08 -10.02
CA HIS A 333 12.79 0.21 -10.95
C HIS A 333 14.16 0.75 -11.37
N ARG A 334 14.44 2.04 -11.11
CA ARG A 334 15.73 2.67 -11.37
C ARG A 334 16.73 2.49 -10.23
N TYR A 335 16.26 2.08 -9.05
CA TYR A 335 17.10 1.83 -7.88
C TYR A 335 17.59 0.37 -7.90
N THR A 336 18.70 0.16 -8.58
CA THR A 336 19.39 -1.13 -8.69
C THR A 336 20.57 -1.21 -7.72
N ASP A 337 21.06 -2.42 -7.47
CA ASP A 337 22.20 -2.65 -6.56
C ASP A 337 23.48 -1.94 -7.04
N ASP A 338 23.65 -1.69 -8.34
CA ASP A 338 24.83 -1.05 -8.96
C ASP A 338 24.72 0.48 -9.09
N LEU A 339 23.57 1.10 -8.81
CA LEU A 339 23.38 2.55 -8.91
C LEU A 339 24.27 3.31 -7.93
N GLU A 340 25.12 4.24 -8.35
CA GLU A 340 25.85 5.08 -7.38
C GLU A 340 24.91 6.13 -6.75
N THR A 341 24.55 5.95 -5.46
CA THR A 341 23.63 6.85 -4.75
C THR A 341 23.78 6.69 -3.23
N PRO A 342 23.66 7.78 -2.45
CA PRO A 342 23.55 7.68 -0.99
C PRO A 342 22.22 7.09 -0.52
N VAL A 343 21.17 7.06 -1.35
CA VAL A 343 19.85 6.55 -0.97
C VAL A 343 19.97 5.11 -0.45
N ASN A 344 19.35 4.84 0.69
CA ASN A 344 19.36 3.52 1.35
C ASN A 344 17.96 2.98 1.64
N GLU A 345 16.91 3.77 1.39
CA GLU A 345 15.53 3.36 1.58
C GLU A 345 14.63 3.90 0.47
N ILE A 346 13.74 3.03 -0.04
CA ILE A 346 12.77 3.36 -1.08
C ILE A 346 11.36 3.28 -0.52
N ALA A 347 10.60 4.37 -0.68
CA ALA A 347 9.19 4.45 -0.33
C ALA A 347 8.28 4.23 -1.54
N MET A 348 7.35 3.28 -1.47
CA MET A 348 6.33 3.11 -2.51
C MET A 348 5.02 2.48 -1.98
N GLY A 349 3.95 2.63 -2.77
CA GLY A 349 2.61 2.14 -2.41
C GLY A 349 1.84 1.64 -3.64
N SER A 350 1.47 2.56 -4.55
CA SER A 350 0.66 2.25 -5.73
C SER A 350 1.18 1.09 -6.60
N ALA A 351 2.49 0.83 -6.67
CA ALA A 351 3.03 -0.30 -7.43
C ALA A 351 2.49 -1.66 -6.95
N PHE A 352 2.16 -1.79 -5.66
CA PHE A 352 1.60 -3.02 -5.11
C PHE A 352 0.14 -3.26 -5.51
N PHE A 353 -0.58 -2.20 -5.88
CA PHE A 353 -1.93 -2.29 -6.45
C PHE A 353 -1.93 -2.31 -7.98
N TYR A 354 -0.90 -1.72 -8.59
CA TYR A 354 -0.75 -1.57 -10.03
C TYR A 354 -2.01 -0.97 -10.69
N PRO A 355 -2.33 0.31 -10.39
CA PRO A 355 -3.50 1.00 -10.91
C PRO A 355 -3.36 1.35 -12.40
N TYR A 356 -4.45 1.79 -13.02
CA TYR A 356 -4.56 1.93 -14.48
C TYR A 356 -3.49 2.86 -15.09
N HIS A 357 -3.24 4.02 -14.49
CA HIS A 357 -2.26 4.99 -15.02
C HIS A 357 -0.80 4.64 -14.77
N PHE A 358 -0.48 3.42 -14.33
CA PHE A 358 0.88 2.93 -14.09
C PHE A 358 1.32 1.90 -15.12
N ALA A 359 0.58 1.77 -16.23
CA ALA A 359 0.86 0.83 -17.31
C ALA A 359 2.28 0.98 -17.91
N GLU A 360 2.91 2.14 -17.75
CA GLU A 360 4.25 2.45 -18.23
C GLU A 360 5.41 1.84 -17.43
N LEU A 361 5.14 1.19 -16.29
CA LEU A 361 6.20 0.58 -15.49
C LEU A 361 6.98 -0.44 -16.34
N PRO A 362 8.32 -0.32 -16.46
CA PRO A 362 9.08 -1.15 -17.38
C PRO A 362 9.01 -2.63 -16.96
N GLU A 363 8.61 -3.48 -17.91
CA GLU A 363 8.51 -4.93 -17.78
C GLU A 363 7.59 -5.40 -16.65
N THR A 364 6.30 -4.99 -16.70
CA THR A 364 5.23 -5.13 -15.69
C THR A 364 4.93 -6.56 -15.22
N ARG A 365 5.94 -7.30 -14.74
CA ARG A 365 5.74 -8.57 -14.02
C ARG A 365 4.73 -8.38 -12.89
N LEU A 366 4.50 -7.14 -12.43
CA LEU A 366 3.37 -6.75 -11.60
C LEU A 366 1.99 -7.23 -12.13
N ARG A 367 1.04 -7.31 -11.21
CA ARG A 367 -0.32 -7.82 -11.40
C ARG A 367 -1.31 -6.84 -10.81
N ARG A 368 -2.41 -6.58 -11.51
CA ARG A 368 -3.47 -5.70 -11.03
C ARG A 368 -4.09 -6.32 -9.80
N ALA A 369 -4.00 -5.63 -8.67
CA ALA A 369 -4.38 -6.18 -7.38
C ALA A 369 -5.58 -5.47 -6.74
N THR A 370 -6.12 -4.40 -7.35
CA THR A 370 -7.30 -3.71 -6.84
C THR A 370 -8.27 -3.31 -7.95
N PHE A 371 -9.56 -3.44 -7.66
CA PHE A 371 -10.65 -3.11 -8.57
C PHE A 371 -11.84 -2.54 -7.78
N LEU A 372 -12.73 -1.86 -8.48
CA LEU A 372 -14.07 -1.56 -8.01
C LEU A 372 -15.06 -2.47 -8.74
N ALA A 373 -16.15 -2.87 -8.09
CA ALA A 373 -17.21 -3.63 -8.72
C ALA A 373 -18.58 -3.02 -8.35
N SER A 374 -19.38 -2.80 -9.39
CA SER A 374 -20.72 -2.23 -9.28
C SER A 374 -21.76 -3.25 -9.74
N PRO A 375 -22.79 -3.55 -8.93
CA PRO A 375 -23.83 -4.49 -9.29
C PRO A 375 -24.79 -3.93 -10.34
N VAL A 376 -25.22 -4.79 -11.25
CA VAL A 376 -26.23 -4.51 -12.28
C VAL A 376 -27.63 -4.56 -11.66
N LEU A 377 -28.29 -3.42 -11.66
CA LEU A 377 -29.66 -3.22 -11.18
C LEU A 377 -30.72 -3.61 -12.20
N LYS A 378 -30.48 -3.27 -13.47
CA LYS A 378 -31.47 -3.43 -14.54
C LYS A 378 -30.78 -3.84 -15.83
N ARG A 379 -31.43 -4.76 -16.56
CA ARG A 379 -31.14 -5.09 -17.96
C ARG A 379 -32.40 -4.78 -18.76
N ILE A 380 -32.33 -3.80 -19.66
CA ILE A 380 -33.46 -3.41 -20.53
C ILE A 380 -33.11 -3.82 -21.95
N ASP A 381 -33.89 -4.75 -22.50
CA ASP A 381 -33.75 -5.29 -23.85
C ASP A 381 -35.13 -5.25 -24.55
N PRO A 382 -35.27 -4.50 -25.66
CA PRO A 382 -34.23 -3.67 -26.28
C PRO A 382 -33.94 -2.41 -25.45
N ALA A 383 -32.75 -1.80 -25.62
CA ALA A 383 -32.41 -0.53 -25.01
C ALA A 383 -33.41 0.58 -25.40
N GLU A 384 -33.71 1.50 -24.49
CA GLU A 384 -34.66 2.61 -24.72
C GLU A 384 -34.13 3.95 -24.22
N LEU A 385 -34.58 5.05 -24.84
CA LEU A 385 -34.35 6.43 -24.39
C LEU A 385 -35.69 7.08 -23.99
N PRO A 386 -35.78 7.76 -22.83
CA PRO A 386 -37.04 8.34 -22.35
C PRO A 386 -37.69 9.35 -23.31
N PHE A 387 -36.88 10.12 -24.05
CA PHE A 387 -37.34 11.20 -24.94
C PHE A 387 -37.30 10.82 -26.43
N ALA A 388 -36.78 9.63 -26.78
CA ALA A 388 -36.68 9.16 -28.16
C ALA A 388 -36.92 7.64 -28.26
N PRO A 389 -38.16 7.17 -28.03
CA PRO A 389 -38.48 5.75 -28.15
C PRO A 389 -38.15 5.23 -29.55
N GLY A 390 -37.49 4.07 -29.64
CA GLY A 390 -37.13 3.42 -30.91
C GLY A 390 -35.79 3.84 -31.52
N LEU A 391 -35.16 4.93 -31.05
CA LEU A 391 -33.86 5.38 -31.58
C LEU A 391 -32.73 4.37 -31.37
N LEU A 392 -32.54 3.89 -30.13
CA LEU A 392 -31.50 2.89 -29.84
C LEU A 392 -31.75 1.55 -30.56
N PRO A 393 -32.99 1.01 -30.61
CA PRO A 393 -33.30 -0.18 -31.43
C PRO A 393 -33.02 0.00 -32.93
N GLU A 394 -33.23 1.20 -33.49
CA GLU A 394 -32.88 1.50 -34.88
C GLU A 394 -31.36 1.49 -35.08
N MET A 395 -30.60 2.15 -34.20
CA MET A 395 -29.13 2.14 -34.22
C MET A 395 -28.57 0.73 -34.03
N ALA A 396 -29.24 -0.11 -33.22
CA ALA A 396 -28.84 -1.49 -32.97
C ALA A 396 -28.86 -2.38 -34.22
N GLN A 397 -29.59 -2.00 -35.27
CA GLN A 397 -29.62 -2.76 -36.54
C GLN A 397 -28.26 -2.76 -37.26
N THR A 398 -27.42 -1.74 -37.01
CA THR A 398 -26.10 -1.59 -37.65
C THR A 398 -24.95 -1.59 -36.65
N ASN A 399 -25.21 -1.30 -35.37
CA ASN A 399 -24.24 -1.42 -34.29
C ASN A 399 -24.84 -2.15 -33.07
N PRO A 400 -24.45 -3.42 -32.82
CA PRO A 400 -24.93 -4.22 -31.68
C PRO A 400 -24.73 -3.59 -30.29
N ASP A 401 -23.81 -2.63 -30.12
CA ASP A 401 -23.57 -1.99 -28.84
C ASP A 401 -24.81 -1.26 -28.28
N PHE A 402 -25.79 -0.93 -29.13
CA PHE A 402 -27.03 -0.26 -28.74
C PHE A 402 -28.20 -1.23 -28.45
N GLU A 403 -27.97 -2.54 -28.43
CA GLU A 403 -29.05 -3.52 -28.25
C GLU A 403 -29.66 -3.53 -26.84
N VAL A 404 -28.82 -3.42 -25.80
CA VAL A 404 -29.22 -3.63 -24.40
C VAL A 404 -28.70 -2.49 -23.52
N SER A 405 -29.55 -2.00 -22.61
CA SER A 405 -29.15 -1.05 -21.57
C SER A 405 -28.95 -1.77 -20.23
N PHE A 406 -27.79 -1.55 -19.62
CA PHE A 406 -27.45 -2.03 -18.28
C PHE A 406 -27.36 -0.85 -17.31
N TYR A 407 -28.18 -0.85 -16.27
CA TYR A 407 -28.08 0.14 -15.20
C TYR A 407 -27.36 -0.47 -14.01
N VAL A 408 -26.38 0.25 -13.47
CA VAL A 408 -25.53 -0.21 -12.38
C VAL A 408 -25.61 0.74 -11.18
N VAL A 409 -25.28 0.26 -9.98
CA VAL A 409 -25.22 1.14 -8.78
C VAL A 409 -23.98 2.02 -8.83
N GLY A 410 -24.15 3.31 -8.64
CA GLY A 410 -23.03 4.25 -8.74
C GLY A 410 -22.47 4.35 -10.15
N GLY A 411 -21.36 5.08 -10.27
CA GLY A 411 -20.78 5.47 -11.54
C GLY A 411 -19.85 6.67 -11.39
N GLY A 412 -19.17 7.03 -12.47
CA GLY A 412 -18.26 8.19 -12.45
C GLY A 412 -17.09 8.02 -11.48
N PHE A 413 -16.78 6.78 -11.12
CA PHE A 413 -15.57 6.47 -10.36
C PHE A 413 -14.37 6.94 -11.18
N PRO A 414 -13.31 7.47 -10.55
CA PRO A 414 -12.03 7.73 -11.21
C PRO A 414 -11.32 6.40 -11.51
N ALA A 415 -11.88 5.65 -12.46
CA ALA A 415 -11.53 4.29 -12.81
C ALA A 415 -12.00 3.97 -14.24
N GLU A 416 -11.32 3.05 -14.90
CA GLU A 416 -11.70 2.56 -16.22
C GLU A 416 -12.56 1.31 -16.12
N GLN A 417 -13.65 1.22 -16.89
CA GLN A 417 -14.42 -0.03 -17.01
C GLN A 417 -13.58 -1.07 -17.75
N VAL A 418 -13.41 -2.25 -17.16
CA VAL A 418 -12.52 -3.30 -17.70
C VAL A 418 -13.19 -4.66 -17.89
N PHE A 419 -14.31 -4.92 -17.20
CA PHE A 419 -15.05 -6.17 -17.37
C PHE A 419 -16.54 -6.00 -17.03
N PRO A 420 -17.47 -6.69 -17.73
CA PRO A 420 -17.23 -7.44 -18.96
C PRO A 420 -16.83 -6.52 -20.11
N GLU A 421 -16.08 -7.04 -21.08
CA GLU A 421 -15.74 -6.29 -22.29
C GLU A 421 -17.00 -6.05 -23.16
N GLY A 422 -16.96 -5.02 -24.01
CA GLY A 422 -18.05 -4.70 -24.95
C GLY A 422 -19.16 -3.82 -24.37
N LEU A 423 -18.95 -3.22 -23.19
CA LEU A 423 -19.80 -2.15 -22.68
C LEU A 423 -19.33 -0.81 -23.24
N VAL A 424 -20.27 0.05 -23.62
CA VAL A 424 -20.00 1.40 -24.13
C VAL A 424 -20.85 2.44 -23.42
N GLU A 425 -20.32 3.65 -23.32
CA GLU A 425 -21.06 4.78 -22.77
C GLU A 425 -22.19 5.21 -23.72
N ASN A 426 -23.31 5.65 -23.13
CA ASN A 426 -24.42 6.19 -23.91
C ASN A 426 -24.11 7.61 -24.41
N ALA A 427 -23.51 7.71 -25.60
CA ALA A 427 -23.19 8.98 -26.26
C ALA A 427 -24.41 9.74 -26.84
N VAL A 428 -25.59 9.12 -26.86
CA VAL A 428 -26.81 9.66 -27.50
C VAL A 428 -27.64 10.52 -26.54
N SER A 429 -27.38 10.40 -25.24
CA SER A 429 -28.02 11.19 -24.20
C SER A 429 -26.98 11.88 -23.31
N PRO A 430 -26.13 12.76 -23.87
CA PRO A 430 -25.15 13.47 -23.08
C PRO A 430 -25.87 14.36 -22.06
N GLY A 431 -25.43 14.33 -20.80
CA GLY A 431 -25.83 15.31 -19.81
C GLY A 431 -25.40 16.72 -20.23
N PRO A 432 -25.92 17.77 -19.55
CA PRO A 432 -25.39 19.11 -19.75
C PRO A 432 -23.87 19.11 -19.57
N GLU A 433 -23.16 19.78 -20.49
CA GLU A 433 -21.68 19.89 -20.51
C GLU A 433 -20.90 18.61 -20.87
N GLY A 434 -21.52 17.64 -21.56
CA GLY A 434 -20.80 16.43 -21.99
C GLY A 434 -20.54 15.45 -20.83
N VAL A 435 -21.30 15.59 -19.74
CA VAL A 435 -21.34 14.60 -18.66
C VAL A 435 -22.06 13.37 -19.20
N ASN A 436 -21.27 12.39 -19.66
CA ASN A 436 -21.77 11.08 -20.07
C ASN A 436 -22.44 10.39 -18.86
N ASN A 437 -23.31 9.40 -19.12
CA ASN A 437 -24.25 8.78 -18.18
C ASN A 437 -23.60 7.94 -17.05
N LEU A 438 -22.63 8.53 -16.36
CA LEU A 438 -21.77 8.00 -15.31
C LEU A 438 -22.00 8.79 -14.02
N LEU A 439 -23.25 8.91 -13.59
CA LEU A 439 -23.60 9.62 -12.36
C LEU A 439 -23.20 8.80 -11.14
N SER A 440 -22.78 9.49 -10.08
CA SER A 440 -22.29 8.87 -8.83
C SER A 440 -23.30 8.01 -8.09
N ASN A 441 -24.60 8.16 -8.37
CA ASN A 441 -25.67 7.35 -7.76
C ASN A 441 -26.08 6.15 -8.64
N GLN A 442 -26.14 6.35 -9.96
CA GLN A 442 -26.56 5.31 -10.91
C GLN A 442 -26.01 5.65 -12.29
N ALA A 443 -25.30 4.70 -12.90
CA ALA A 443 -24.81 4.82 -14.26
C ALA A 443 -25.52 3.86 -15.22
N GLN A 444 -25.40 4.17 -16.51
CA GLN A 444 -25.86 3.34 -17.61
C GLN A 444 -24.69 2.95 -18.51
N TRP A 445 -24.63 1.66 -18.82
CA TRP A 445 -23.84 1.10 -19.90
C TRP A 445 -24.76 0.60 -21.00
N LEU A 446 -24.32 0.69 -22.25
CA LEU A 446 -24.93 0.01 -23.38
C LEU A 446 -24.04 -1.18 -23.78
N GLY A 447 -24.63 -2.20 -24.39
CA GLY A 447 -23.86 -3.30 -24.97
C GLY A 447 -24.73 -4.24 -25.80
N SER A 448 -24.06 -5.17 -26.48
CA SER A 448 -24.73 -6.21 -27.26
C SER A 448 -25.39 -7.28 -26.39
N ARG A 449 -26.35 -8.02 -26.95
CA ARG A 449 -26.95 -9.20 -26.30
C ARG A 449 -25.94 -10.30 -26.01
N ALA A 450 -24.80 -10.30 -26.71
CA ALA A 450 -23.71 -11.25 -26.50
C ALA A 450 -22.89 -10.98 -25.23
N VAL A 451 -22.96 -9.76 -24.67
CA VAL A 451 -22.30 -9.45 -23.40
C VAL A 451 -22.95 -10.29 -22.29
N PRO A 452 -22.18 -11.17 -21.59
CA PRO A 452 -22.71 -12.14 -20.64
C PRO A 452 -22.98 -11.49 -19.27
N LEU A 453 -23.86 -10.49 -19.26
CA LEU A 453 -24.18 -9.68 -18.09
C LEU A 453 -25.68 -9.71 -17.78
N GLN A 454 -26.05 -10.12 -16.57
CA GLN A 454 -27.42 -10.21 -16.09
C GLN A 454 -27.64 -9.32 -14.86
N VAL A 455 -28.91 -9.13 -14.49
CA VAL A 455 -29.25 -8.47 -13.22
C VAL A 455 -28.62 -9.26 -12.06
N GLY A 456 -27.93 -8.54 -11.18
CA GLY A 456 -27.18 -9.13 -10.06
C GLY A 456 -25.72 -9.49 -10.38
N ASP A 457 -25.30 -9.53 -11.65
CA ASP A 457 -23.87 -9.58 -11.98
C ASP A 457 -23.20 -8.21 -11.73
N PHE A 458 -21.88 -8.16 -11.85
CA PHE A 458 -21.06 -7.00 -11.55
C PHE A 458 -20.30 -6.49 -12.79
N VAL A 459 -20.21 -5.16 -12.87
CA VAL A 459 -19.29 -4.46 -13.77
C VAL A 459 -18.06 -4.05 -12.96
N PHE A 460 -16.87 -4.40 -13.46
CA PHE A 460 -15.59 -4.15 -12.80
C PHE A 460 -14.87 -2.98 -13.42
N TYR A 461 -14.23 -2.20 -12.55
CA TYR A 461 -13.46 -1.01 -12.90
C TYR A 461 -12.06 -1.08 -12.31
N HIS A 462 -11.06 -0.64 -13.08
CA HIS A 462 -9.68 -0.55 -12.65
C HIS A 462 -9.38 0.90 -12.23
N PRO A 463 -9.11 1.18 -10.94
CA PRO A 463 -8.86 2.53 -10.45
C PRO A 463 -7.70 3.21 -11.19
N TRP A 464 -7.88 4.51 -11.50
CA TRP A 464 -6.84 5.34 -12.12
C TRP A 464 -5.57 5.43 -11.27
N GLU A 465 -5.76 5.59 -9.97
CA GLU A 465 -4.71 5.83 -8.99
C GLU A 465 -4.93 4.97 -7.74
N GLY A 466 -3.84 4.42 -7.17
CA GLY A 466 -3.91 3.62 -5.94
C GLY A 466 -4.36 4.44 -4.73
N ASP A 467 -4.07 5.74 -4.74
CA ASP A 467 -4.51 6.67 -3.68
C ASP A 467 -6.03 6.84 -3.66
N GLY A 468 -6.74 6.58 -4.77
CA GLY A 468 -8.20 6.74 -4.85
C GLY A 468 -8.96 5.79 -3.90
N VAL A 469 -8.38 4.62 -3.62
CA VAL A 469 -8.93 3.60 -2.74
C VAL A 469 -9.13 4.11 -1.30
N ARG A 470 -8.35 5.13 -0.88
CA ARG A 470 -8.43 5.70 0.47
C ARG A 470 -9.74 6.42 0.80
N TRP A 471 -10.52 6.76 -0.23
CA TRP A 471 -11.81 7.45 -0.05
C TRP A 471 -12.97 6.48 0.22
N LEU A 472 -12.71 5.18 0.06
CA LEU A 472 -13.66 4.10 0.30
C LEU A 472 -13.56 3.72 1.77
N SER A 473 -14.65 3.29 2.40
CA SER A 473 -14.66 2.96 3.84
C SER A 473 -14.05 1.59 4.16
N ARG A 474 -14.05 0.67 3.19
CA ARG A 474 -13.60 -0.71 3.34
C ARG A 474 -13.01 -1.28 2.04
N LEU A 475 -12.22 -2.33 2.20
CA LEU A 475 -11.70 -3.19 1.15
C LEU A 475 -12.18 -4.61 1.38
N ASP A 476 -12.85 -5.19 0.39
CA ASP A 476 -13.16 -6.61 0.36
C ASP A 476 -11.91 -7.38 -0.08
N VAL A 477 -11.51 -8.35 0.74
CA VAL A 477 -10.22 -9.03 0.61
C VAL A 477 -10.42 -10.36 -0.09
N PHE A 478 -9.73 -10.53 -1.21
CA PHE A 478 -9.77 -11.74 -2.00
C PHE A 478 -8.48 -12.54 -1.88
N ARG A 479 -8.63 -13.87 -1.85
CA ARG A 479 -7.54 -14.83 -1.97
C ARG A 479 -8.04 -16.08 -2.69
N ASN A 480 -7.27 -16.58 -3.64
CA ASN A 480 -7.63 -17.69 -4.52
C ASN A 480 -9.00 -17.52 -5.22
N GLY A 481 -9.41 -16.27 -5.47
CA GLY A 481 -10.70 -15.94 -6.08
C GLY A 481 -11.90 -15.88 -5.13
N GLU A 482 -11.70 -16.15 -3.83
CA GLU A 482 -12.75 -16.18 -2.80
C GLU A 482 -12.69 -14.92 -1.93
N LEU A 483 -13.84 -14.47 -1.42
CA LEU A 483 -13.94 -13.35 -0.49
C LEU A 483 -13.65 -13.89 0.92
N VAL A 484 -12.49 -13.53 1.46
CA VAL A 484 -12.00 -14.11 2.73
C VAL A 484 -12.13 -13.17 3.92
N ASP A 485 -12.20 -11.86 3.71
CA ASP A 485 -12.26 -10.87 4.78
C ASP A 485 -12.73 -9.49 4.27
N GLN A 486 -12.93 -8.55 5.19
CA GLN A 486 -13.21 -7.14 4.90
C GLN A 486 -12.37 -6.25 5.81
N TRP A 487 -11.55 -5.38 5.22
CA TRP A 487 -10.66 -4.50 5.97
C TRP A 487 -11.07 -3.04 5.84
N SER A 488 -11.31 -2.40 6.99
CA SER A 488 -11.57 -0.95 7.02
C SER A 488 -10.36 -0.19 6.49
N THR A 489 -10.65 0.90 5.78
CA THR A 489 -9.62 1.85 5.37
C THR A 489 -9.33 2.85 6.49
N PHE A 490 -8.22 3.59 6.36
CA PHE A 490 -7.98 4.78 7.19
C PHE A 490 -9.14 5.74 6.98
N GLN A 491 -9.89 6.01 8.05
CA GLN A 491 -10.98 6.96 7.98
C GLN A 491 -10.39 8.34 7.65
N PRO A 492 -10.78 8.98 6.53
CA PRO A 492 -10.34 10.33 6.26
C PRO A 492 -10.87 11.21 7.38
N GLY A 493 -9.96 11.86 8.11
CA GLY A 493 -10.29 12.79 9.21
C GLY A 493 -11.03 14.06 8.76
N ILE A 494 -11.71 14.08 7.62
CA ILE A 494 -12.65 15.14 7.30
C ILE A 494 -13.92 14.86 8.09
N ARG A 495 -13.92 15.27 9.36
CA ARG A 495 -15.17 15.60 10.03
C ARG A 495 -15.60 16.94 9.45
N LEU A 496 -16.55 16.93 8.51
CA LEU A 496 -17.34 18.13 8.24
C LEU A 496 -18.14 18.37 9.52
N SER A 497 -17.58 19.19 10.41
CA SER A 497 -18.24 19.63 11.65
C SER A 497 -19.40 20.55 11.34
#